data_AF-A0A8X6VA74-F1
#
_entry.id   AF-A0A8X6VA74-F1
#
_cell.length_a   1.000
_cell.length_b   1.000
_cell.length_c   1.000
_cell.angle_alpha   90.00
_cell.angle_beta   90.00
_cell.angle_gamma   90.00
#
_symmetry.space_group_name_H-M   'P 1'
#
loop_
_entity.id
_entity.type
_entity.pdbx_description
1 polymer ?
#
loop_
_entity_poly.entity_id
_entity_poly.type
_entity_poly.pdbx_seq_one_letter_code
_entity_poly.pdbx_strand_id
1 'polypeptide(L)' 'MIRWALKLSEFNIECEHRPGVQNVVADLLSRNPVDSIEGSQISCAALRALAINSREQFIRDQREDPELGHIYRYLENPDD' A
#
# COMPACT_ATOMS: atom_id res chain seq x y z
N MET A 1 -3.68 -29.66 5.19
CA MET A 1 -2.24 -29.64 5.55
C MET A 1 -1.40 -30.58 4.68
N ILE A 2 -1.69 -31.89 4.60
CA ILE A 2 -0.84 -32.87 3.88
C ILE A 2 -0.51 -32.52 2.43
N ARG A 3 -1.45 -31.92 1.68
CA ARG A 3 -1.23 -31.50 0.27
C ARG A 3 -0.04 -30.55 0.08
N TRP A 4 0.31 -29.76 1.09
CA TRP A 4 1.40 -28.78 1.03
C TRP A 4 2.66 -29.23 1.76
N ALA A 5 2.67 -30.42 2.36
CA ALA A 5 3.76 -30.89 3.21
C ALA A 5 5.12 -30.94 2.48
N LEU A 6 5.13 -31.45 1.24
CA LEU A 6 6.33 -31.49 0.39
C LEU A 6 6.88 -30.08 0.10
N LYS A 7 5.99 -29.11 -0.15
CA LYS A 7 6.41 -27.75 -0.45
C LYS A 7 6.93 -27.03 0.78
N LEU A 8 6.28 -27.23 1.92
CA LEU A 8 6.69 -26.63 3.20
C LEU A 8 8.01 -27.21 3.71
N SER A 9 8.30 -28.49 3.44
CA SER A 9 9.57 -29.12 3.86
C SER A 9 10.82 -28.55 3.18
N GLU A 10 10.67 -27.79 2.09
CA GLU A 10 11.78 -27.10 1.43
C GLU A 10 12.32 -25.92 2.25
N PHE A 11 11.55 -25.42 3.23
CA PHE A 11 11.87 -24.21 3.98
C PHE A 11 12.08 -24.52 5.47
N ASN A 12 13.00 -23.79 6.11
CA ASN A 12 13.18 -23.83 7.56
C ASN A 12 12.26 -22.80 8.23
N ILE A 13 11.00 -23.17 8.45
CA ILE A 13 9.94 -22.26 8.93
C ILE A 13 9.63 -22.53 10.40
N GLU A 14 9.52 -21.46 11.18
CA GLU A 14 8.96 -21.49 12.54
C GLU A 14 7.57 -20.86 12.55
N CYS A 15 6.61 -21.50 13.22
CA CYS A 15 5.24 -21.02 13.28
C CYS A 15 5.05 -20.16 14.54
N GLU A 16 4.96 -18.85 14.34
CA GLU A 16 4.74 -17.87 15.40
C GLU A 16 3.34 -17.26 15.28
N HIS A 17 2.62 -17.14 16.40
CA HIS A 17 1.38 -16.38 16.44
C HIS A 17 1.65 -14.88 16.38
N ARG A 18 1.03 -14.18 15.42
CA ARG A 18 1.11 -12.72 15.32
C ARG A 18 -0.25 -12.07 15.60
N PRO A 19 -0.32 -11.12 16.55
CA PRO A 19 -1.56 -10.40 16.83
C PRO A 19 -1.97 -9.55 15.62
N GLY A 20 -3.28 -9.35 15.43
CA GLY A 20 -3.84 -8.71 14.23
C GLY A 20 -3.25 -7.34 13.88
N VAL A 21 -2.81 -6.57 14.88
CA VAL A 21 -2.14 -5.27 14.68
C VAL A 21 -0.85 -5.38 13.85
N GLN A 22 -0.16 -6.52 13.89
CA GLN A 22 1.04 -6.76 13.09
C GLN A 22 0.73 -7.28 11.69
N ASN A 23 -0.52 -7.70 11.44
CA ASN A 23 -0.96 -8.21 10.15
C ASN A 23 -1.57 -7.13 9.24
N VAL A 24 -1.57 -5.85 9.67
CA VAL A 24 -2.20 -4.74 8.92
C VAL A 24 -1.69 -4.66 7.48
N VAL A 25 -0.38 -4.76 7.25
CA VAL A 25 0.18 -4.69 5.89
C VAL A 25 -0.26 -5.88 5.03
N ALA A 26 -0.21 -7.09 5.59
CA ALA A 26 -0.66 -8.30 4.88
C ALA A 26 -2.17 -8.26 4.59
N ASP A 27 -2.97 -7.77 5.54
CA ASP A 27 -4.41 -7.59 5.41
C ASP A 27 -4.74 -6.57 4.30
N LEU A 28 -4.08 -5.40 4.29
CA LEU A 28 -4.25 -4.38 3.24
C LEU A 28 -3.94 -4.93 1.84
N LEU A 29 -2.80 -5.62 1.69
CA LEU A 29 -2.42 -6.21 0.40
C LEU A 29 -3.36 -7.34 -0.04
N SER A 30 -3.87 -8.13 0.90
CA SER A 30 -4.79 -9.22 0.58
C SER A 30 -6.18 -8.74 0.14
N ARG A 31 -6.61 -7.57 0.62
CA ARG A 31 -7.92 -6.97 0.32
C ARG A 31 -7.97 -6.26 -1.03
N ASN A 32 -6.82 -5.88 -1.55
CA ASN A 32 -6.70 -5.22 -2.86
C ASN A 32 -5.83 -6.08 -3.80
N PRO A 33 -6.32 -7.26 -4.21
CA PRO A 33 -5.58 -8.10 -5.14
C PRO A 33 -5.40 -7.33 -6.44
N VAL A 34 -4.15 -7.04 -6.79
CA VAL A 34 -3.82 -6.52 -8.11
C VAL A 34 -4.09 -7.66 -9.08
N ASP A 35 -5.04 -7.46 -10.01
CA ASP A 35 -5.22 -8.38 -11.13
C ASP A 35 -3.85 -8.63 -11.73
N SER A 36 -3.46 -9.89 -11.88
CA SER A 36 -2.15 -10.25 -12.38
C SER A 36 -1.95 -9.60 -13.73
N ILE A 37 -1.25 -8.46 -13.75
CA ILE A 37 -0.79 -7.87 -15.00
C ILE A 37 0.31 -8.81 -15.45
N GLU A 38 -0.02 -9.74 -16.35
CA GLU A 38 0.97 -10.54 -17.05
C GLU A 38 2.04 -9.59 -17.61
N GLY A 39 3.18 -9.50 -16.94
CA GLY A 39 4.34 -8.74 -17.40
C GLY A 39 4.58 -7.34 -16.85
N SER A 40 3.78 -6.77 -15.93
CA SER A 40 4.15 -5.47 -15.34
C SER A 40 5.09 -5.66 -14.15
N GLN A 41 6.39 -5.74 -14.42
CA GLN A 41 7.37 -5.30 -13.43
C GLN A 41 7.15 -3.81 -13.21
N ILE A 42 6.42 -3.44 -12.17
CA ILE A 42 6.44 -2.07 -11.68
C ILE A 42 7.85 -1.84 -11.15
N SER A 43 8.69 -1.20 -11.95
CA SER A 43 10.02 -0.80 -11.53
C SER A 43 9.92 0.02 -10.25
N CYS A 44 10.74 -0.26 -9.25
CA CYS A 44 10.87 0.62 -8.09
C CYS A 44 11.27 2.05 -8.49
N ALA A 45 11.83 2.25 -9.70
CA ALA A 45 12.05 3.58 -10.27
C ALA A 45 10.74 4.30 -10.64
N ALA A 46 9.67 3.58 -11.02
CA ALA A 46 8.34 4.15 -11.22
C ALA A 46 7.71 4.61 -9.89
N LEU A 47 7.95 3.90 -8.79
CA LEU A 47 7.60 4.38 -7.44
C LEU A 47 8.36 5.66 -7.07
N ARG A 48 9.60 5.84 -7.58
CA ARG A 48 10.34 7.11 -7.42
C ARG A 48 9.79 8.26 -8.28
N ALA A 49 9.14 7.98 -9.41
CA ALA A 49 8.49 9.04 -10.20
C ALA A 49 7.22 9.58 -9.50
N LEU A 50 6.62 8.78 -8.62
CA LEU A 50 5.56 9.19 -7.68
C LEU A 50 6.13 9.65 -6.33
N ALA A 51 7.45 9.74 -6.18
CA ALA A 51 8.03 10.24 -4.95
C ALA A 51 7.64 11.72 -4.83
N ILE A 52 6.80 11.98 -3.84
CA ILE A 52 6.59 13.30 -3.27
C ILE A 52 7.97 13.92 -3.02
N ASN A 53 8.39 14.81 -3.92
CA ASN A 53 9.75 15.37 -3.88
C ASN A 53 9.95 16.30 -2.67
N SER A 54 8.85 16.81 -2.10
CA SER A 54 8.80 17.43 -0.77
C SER A 54 7.36 17.47 -0.24
N ARG A 55 7.21 17.51 1.09
CA ARG A 55 5.91 17.66 1.74
C ARG A 55 5.16 18.89 1.23
N GLU A 56 5.87 19.99 1.01
CA GLU A 56 5.32 21.25 0.54
C GLU A 56 4.78 21.15 -0.88
N GLN A 57 5.45 20.41 -1.77
CA GLN A 57 4.96 20.17 -3.13
C GLN A 57 3.70 19.32 -3.10
N PHE A 58 3.68 18.25 -2.30
CA PHE A 58 2.50 17.39 -2.19
C PHE A 58 1.27 18.12 -1.65
N ILE A 59 1.45 19.00 -0.66
CA ILE A 59 0.34 19.81 -0.15
C ILE A 59 -0.21 20.75 -1.22
N ARG A 60 0.65 21.37 -2.03
CA ARG A 60 0.20 22.19 -3.16
C ARG A 60 -0.58 21.36 -4.17
N ASP A 61 -0.01 20.22 -4.57
CA ASP A 61 -0.64 19.33 -5.56
C ASP A 61 -2.01 18.84 -5.06
N GLN A 62 -2.14 18.49 -3.78
CA GLN A 62 -3.43 18.07 -3.19
C GLN A 62 -4.45 19.21 -3.09
N ARG A 63 -4.03 20.46 -2.88
CA ARG A 63 -4.93 21.63 -2.87
C ARG A 63 -5.46 21.94 -4.28
N GLU A 64 -4.61 21.76 -5.29
CA GLU A 64 -4.93 22.01 -6.70
C GLU A 64 -5.67 20.85 -7.37
N ASP A 65 -5.72 19.69 -6.72
CA ASP A 65 -6.42 18.50 -7.21
C ASP A 65 -7.94 18.75 -7.34
N PRO A 66 -8.55 18.53 -8.52
CA PRO A 66 -9.98 18.75 -8.75
C PRO A 66 -10.90 17.89 -7.87
N GLU A 67 -10.47 16.68 -7.51
CA GLU A 67 -11.24 15.74 -6.70
C GLU A 67 -10.91 15.86 -5.22
N LEU A 68 -9.65 16.07 -4.84
CA LEU A 68 -9.24 16.06 -3.43
C LEU A 68 -9.15 17.45 -2.80
N GLY A 69 -9.05 18.52 -3.60
CA GLY A 69 -8.82 19.88 -3.10
C GLY A 69 -9.96 20.43 -2.23
N HIS A 70 -11.19 19.95 -2.41
CA HIS A 70 -12.32 20.31 -1.54
C HIS A 70 -12.24 19.63 -0.16
N ILE A 71 -11.78 18.37 -0.12
CA ILE A 71 -11.53 17.64 1.14
C ILE A 71 -10.38 18.28 1.90
N TYR A 72 -9.31 18.65 1.22
CA TYR A 72 -8.16 19.30 1.84
C TYR A 72 -8.54 20.63 2.51
N ARG A 73 -9.33 21.47 1.81
CA ARG A 73 -9.85 22.73 2.35
C ARG A 73 -10.73 22.52 3.57
N TYR A 74 -11.63 21.54 3.52
CA TYR A 74 -12.48 21.18 4.65
C TYR A 74 -11.67 20.72 5.88
N LEU A 75 -10.59 19.96 5.69
CA LEU A 75 -9.75 19.52 6.79
C LEU A 75 -8.91 20.66 7.39
N GLU A 76 -8.57 21.69 6.61
CA GLU A 76 -7.87 22.88 7.11
C GLU A 76 -8.80 23.80 7.91
N ASN A 77 -10.01 24.02 7.41
CA ASN A 77 -11.03 24.83 8.06
C ASN A 77 -12.38 24.09 8.02
N PRO A 78 -12.68 23.27 9.03
CA PRO A 78 -13.90 22.45 9.06
C PRO A 78 -15.19 23.27 9.26
N ASP A 79 -15.07 24.56 9.58
CA ASP A 79 -16.19 25.46 9.87
C ASP A 79 -16.54 26.42 8.70
N ASP A 80 -15.82 26.33 7.57
CA ASP A 80 -16.07 27.09 6.32
C ASP A 80 -16.96 26.30 5.33
#